data_AF-G4YFY8-F1
#
_entry.id   AF-G4YFY8-F1
#
_cell.length_a   1.000
_cell.length_b   1.000
_cell.length_c   1.000
_cell.angle_alpha   90.00
_cell.angle_beta   90.00
_cell.angle_gamma   90.00
#
_symmetry.space_group_name_H-M   'P 1'
#
loop_
_entity.id
_entity.type
_entity.pdbx_description
1 polymer ?
#
loop_
_entity_poly.entity_id
_entity_poly.type
_entity_poly.pdbx_seq_one_letter_code
_entity_poly.pdbx_strand_id
1 'polypeptide(L)'
;LENPTWNSRLEEFLYHVGEELGYGCTELDAELEKLVVYEPGGRLEKRKCAEGVAGEVAKLVVQLPSMFTGGDMVVYSDEDNSKHLRMDMGKKACTAAYSPCCAVFVADAEHAVEEVKSGYRVVLVYSLRLPEDEDSPGVRRAGQLVVNVMRDAMAAFGEKDTFALLLSSNYGYAGLGRVAEGRRP
;
A
#
# COMPACT_ATOMS: atom_id res chain seq x y z
N LEU A 1 5.34 1.65 -15.97
CA LEU A 1 6.50 1.09 -15.26
C LEU A 1 7.24 0.17 -16.22
N GLU A 2 8.45 0.52 -16.65
CA GLU A 2 9.21 -0.22 -17.69
C GLU A 2 10.27 -1.18 -17.12
N ASN A 3 10.26 -1.45 -15.80
CA ASN A 3 11.22 -2.38 -15.21
C ASN A 3 10.68 -3.82 -15.30
N PRO A 4 11.23 -4.67 -16.19
CA PRO A 4 10.70 -6.01 -16.40
C PRO A 4 10.84 -6.90 -15.16
N THR A 5 11.92 -6.78 -14.40
CA THR A 5 12.12 -7.55 -13.17
C THR A 5 11.12 -7.18 -12.08
N TRP A 6 10.81 -5.88 -11.95
CA TRP A 6 9.74 -5.43 -11.04
C TRP A 6 8.39 -5.97 -11.50
N ASN A 7 8.07 -5.85 -12.80
CA ASN A 7 6.78 -6.27 -13.32
C ASN A 7 6.56 -7.79 -13.13
N SER A 8 7.51 -8.63 -13.53
CA SER A 8 7.36 -10.09 -13.40
C SER A 8 7.25 -10.56 -11.95
N ARG A 9 8.03 -9.98 -11.03
CA ARG A 9 7.91 -10.33 -9.60
C ARG A 9 6.61 -9.79 -9.01
N LEU A 10 6.10 -8.66 -9.51
CA LEU A 10 4.81 -8.11 -9.09
C LEU A 10 3.67 -8.99 -9.59
N GLU A 11 3.72 -9.48 -10.83
CA GLU A 11 2.77 -10.45 -11.39
C GLU A 11 2.70 -11.74 -10.54
N GLU A 12 3.85 -12.36 -10.23
CA GLU A 12 3.93 -13.52 -9.33
C GLU A 12 3.32 -13.22 -7.94
N PHE A 13 3.59 -12.03 -7.40
CA PHE A 13 3.02 -11.59 -6.14
C PHE A 13 1.49 -11.43 -6.22
N LEU A 14 0.98 -10.84 -7.30
CA LEU A 14 -0.45 -10.59 -7.49
C LEU A 14 -1.25 -11.86 -7.66
N TYR A 15 -0.66 -12.90 -8.25
CA TYR A 15 -1.26 -14.24 -8.29
C TYR A 15 -1.56 -14.75 -6.86
N HIS A 16 -0.58 -14.69 -5.96
CA HIS A 16 -0.78 -15.10 -4.55
C HIS A 16 -1.79 -14.22 -3.82
N VAL A 17 -1.81 -12.92 -4.11
CA VAL A 17 -2.81 -12.00 -3.55
C VAL A 17 -4.22 -12.36 -4.04
N GLY A 18 -4.40 -12.70 -5.32
CA GLY A 18 -5.68 -13.12 -5.87
C GLY A 18 -6.24 -14.37 -5.16
N GLU A 19 -5.39 -15.38 -4.94
CA GLU A 19 -5.77 -16.59 -4.20
C GLU A 19 -6.20 -16.27 -2.77
N GLU A 20 -5.41 -15.46 -2.05
CA GLU A 20 -5.66 -15.09 -0.66
C GLU A 20 -6.87 -14.15 -0.48
N LEU A 21 -7.19 -13.34 -1.48
CA LEU A 21 -8.40 -12.53 -1.51
C LEU A 21 -9.65 -13.33 -1.91
N GLY A 22 -9.50 -14.61 -2.26
CA GLY A 22 -10.61 -15.49 -2.62
C GLY A 22 -11.07 -15.38 -4.08
N TYR A 23 -10.27 -14.75 -4.94
CA TYR A 23 -10.52 -14.67 -6.39
C TYR A 23 -9.98 -15.90 -7.14
N GLY A 24 -9.45 -16.90 -6.43
CA GLY A 24 -8.90 -18.12 -7.01
C GLY A 24 -7.63 -17.84 -7.80
N CYS A 25 -7.38 -18.64 -8.85
CA CYS A 25 -6.22 -18.50 -9.74
C CYS A 25 -6.40 -17.37 -10.77
N THR A 26 -6.92 -16.22 -10.31
CA THR A 26 -7.09 -15.02 -11.14
C THR A 26 -5.92 -14.10 -10.91
N GLU A 27 -5.21 -13.76 -11.99
CA GLU A 27 -4.16 -12.76 -11.95
C GLU A 27 -4.79 -11.37 -11.85
N LEU A 28 -4.48 -10.64 -10.78
CA LEU A 28 -4.97 -9.27 -10.59
C LEU A 28 -4.11 -8.30 -11.40
N ASP A 29 -4.75 -7.30 -12.00
CA ASP A 29 -4.04 -6.19 -12.62
C ASP A 29 -3.61 -5.17 -11.55
N ALA A 30 -2.35 -4.75 -11.55
CA ALA A 30 -1.85 -3.68 -10.68
C ALA A 30 -1.53 -2.40 -11.45
N GLU A 31 -2.22 -1.31 -11.11
CA GLU A 31 -1.93 0.03 -11.62
C GLU A 31 -1.31 0.91 -10.55
N LEU A 32 -0.13 1.50 -10.80
CA LEU A 32 0.49 2.44 -9.88
C LEU A 32 -0.30 3.74 -9.86
N GLU A 33 -1.01 4.00 -8.76
CA GLU A 33 -1.79 5.23 -8.58
C GLU A 33 -0.89 6.39 -8.16
N LYS A 34 -0.02 6.18 -7.18
CA LYS A 34 0.83 7.24 -6.62
C LYS A 34 2.08 6.74 -5.91
N LEU A 35 3.10 7.59 -5.91
CA LEU A 35 4.20 7.54 -4.94
C LEU A 35 3.96 8.60 -3.87
N VAL A 36 4.14 8.22 -2.61
CA VAL A 36 4.01 9.14 -1.47
C VAL A 36 5.31 9.13 -0.65
N VAL A 37 5.81 10.33 -0.34
CA VAL A 37 6.92 10.52 0.60
C VAL A 37 6.35 11.19 1.84
N TYR A 38 6.52 10.54 3.00
CA TYR A 38 6.23 11.14 4.29
C TYR A 38 7.54 11.61 4.92
N GLU A 39 7.58 12.87 5.30
CA GLU A 39 8.64 13.49 6.10
C GLU A 39 8.28 13.47 7.60
N PRO A 40 9.19 13.87 8.51
CA PRO A 40 8.85 13.98 9.92
C PRO A 40 7.64 14.90 10.17
N GLY A 41 6.68 14.44 10.97
CA GLY A 41 5.37 15.07 11.16
C GLY A 41 4.32 14.66 10.13
N GLY A 42 4.74 14.07 9.01
CA GLY A 42 3.86 13.56 7.96
C GLY A 42 3.01 12.41 8.47
N ARG A 43 1.71 12.45 8.17
CA ARG A 43 0.71 11.44 8.55
C ARG A 43 -0.42 11.40 7.54
N LEU A 44 -1.25 10.38 7.61
CA LEU A 44 -2.51 10.30 6.88
C LEU A 44 -3.62 10.12 7.90
N GLU A 45 -4.49 11.12 8.00
CA GLU A 45 -5.72 10.98 8.78
C GLU A 45 -6.54 9.81 8.27
N LYS A 46 -7.28 9.18 9.18
CA LYS A 46 -8.19 8.09 8.84
C LYS A 46 -9.10 8.53 7.71
N ARG A 47 -9.00 7.84 6.58
CA ARG A 47 -9.81 8.09 5.39
C ARG A 47 -10.19 6.78 4.74
N LYS A 48 -11.36 6.75 4.13
CA LYS A 48 -11.70 5.72 3.15
C LYS A 48 -10.77 5.87 1.94
N CYS A 49 -10.38 4.76 1.34
CA CYS A 49 -9.79 4.84 0.01
C CYS A 49 -10.79 5.51 -0.94
N ALA A 50 -10.28 6.34 -1.85
CA ALA A 50 -11.15 6.92 -2.86
C ALA A 50 -11.68 5.76 -3.72
N GLU A 51 -13.00 5.68 -3.90
CA GLU A 51 -13.60 4.85 -4.94
C GLU A 51 -13.03 5.36 -6.26
N GLY A 52 -12.05 4.64 -6.77
CA GLY A 52 -11.21 5.09 -7.86
C GLY A 52 -11.02 3.93 -8.79
N VAL A 53 -11.68 4.02 -9.94
CA VAL A 53 -11.63 3.07 -11.06
C VAL A 53 -12.55 1.87 -10.90
N ALA A 54 -13.39 1.63 -11.92
CA ALA A 54 -14.25 0.45 -11.99
C ALA A 54 -13.40 -0.83 -11.96
N GLY A 55 -13.86 -1.86 -11.25
CA GLY A 55 -13.14 -3.13 -11.14
C GLY A 55 -12.04 -3.18 -10.08
N GLU A 56 -11.78 -2.08 -9.35
CA GLU A 56 -10.85 -2.10 -8.22
C GLU A 56 -11.41 -2.95 -7.07
N VAL A 57 -10.63 -3.93 -6.63
CA VAL A 57 -10.98 -4.87 -5.55
C VAL A 57 -10.13 -4.69 -4.31
N ALA A 58 -8.91 -4.18 -4.46
CA ALA A 58 -7.99 -3.97 -3.35
C ALA A 58 -6.97 -2.87 -3.66
N LYS A 59 -6.25 -2.43 -2.63
CA LYS A 59 -5.05 -1.62 -2.72
C LYS A 59 -3.85 -2.42 -2.23
N LEU A 60 -2.74 -2.27 -2.95
CA LEU A 60 -1.43 -2.72 -2.52
C LEU A 60 -0.56 -1.52 -2.17
N VAL A 61 -0.09 -1.46 -0.93
CA VAL A 61 0.88 -0.46 -0.47
C VAL A 61 2.23 -1.12 -0.32
N VAL A 62 3.21 -0.69 -1.12
CA VAL A 62 4.60 -1.15 -1.03
C VAL A 62 5.45 -0.07 -0.37
N GLN A 63 5.92 -0.36 0.83
CA GLN A 63 6.99 0.39 1.49
C GLN A 63 8.31 0.09 0.80
N LEU A 64 8.93 1.11 0.22
CA LEU A 64 10.28 1.00 -0.32
C LEU A 64 11.33 1.07 0.79
N PRO A 65 12.53 0.48 0.59
CA PRO A 65 13.65 0.61 1.49
C PRO A 65 13.90 2.08 1.84
N SER A 66 13.68 2.43 3.11
CA SER A 66 13.82 3.79 3.60
C SER A 66 13.97 3.81 5.12
N MET A 67 14.75 4.75 5.63
CA MET A 67 15.05 4.85 7.06
C MET A 67 14.06 5.82 7.72
N PHE A 68 13.17 5.30 8.58
CA PHE A 68 12.17 6.11 9.28
C PHE A 68 11.75 5.49 10.62
N THR A 69 11.16 6.31 11.50
CA THR A 69 10.49 5.86 12.74
C THR A 69 9.06 6.41 12.83
N GLY A 70 8.19 5.78 13.61
CA GLY A 70 6.74 6.06 13.52
C GLY A 70 6.19 5.64 12.14
N GLY A 71 5.11 6.25 11.67
CA GLY A 71 4.58 5.94 10.32
C GLY A 71 3.97 4.55 10.19
N ASP A 72 3.41 4.00 11.27
CA ASP A 72 2.69 2.73 11.21
C ASP A 72 1.45 2.89 10.33
N MET A 73 1.19 1.90 9.50
CA MET A 73 -0.04 1.83 8.71
C MET A 73 -1.12 1.16 9.53
N VAL A 74 -2.31 1.75 9.54
CA VAL A 74 -3.47 1.21 10.25
C VAL A 74 -4.60 1.02 9.25
N VAL A 75 -5.14 -0.19 9.16
CA VAL A 75 -6.31 -0.52 8.33
C VAL A 75 -7.45 -0.93 9.24
N TYR A 76 -8.62 -0.35 9.05
CA TYR A 76 -9.79 -0.56 9.89
C TYR A 76 -10.77 -1.53 9.22
N SER A 77 -11.51 -2.27 10.04
CA SER A 77 -12.59 -3.12 9.55
C SER A 77 -13.85 -2.32 9.27
N ASP A 78 -14.49 -2.57 8.12
CA ASP A 78 -15.76 -1.95 7.75
C ASP A 78 -16.93 -2.45 8.61
N GLU A 79 -16.86 -3.66 9.17
CA GLU A 79 -17.89 -4.20 10.07
C GLU A 79 -17.81 -3.63 11.48
N ASP A 80 -16.58 -3.37 11.96
CA ASP A 80 -16.32 -2.92 13.32
C ASP A 80 -15.10 -2.01 13.35
N ASN A 81 -15.37 -0.70 13.38
CA ASN A 81 -14.36 0.35 13.39
C ASN A 81 -13.44 0.32 14.62
N SER A 82 -13.76 -0.45 15.67
CA SER A 82 -12.85 -0.67 16.81
C SER A 82 -11.74 -1.68 16.47
N LYS A 83 -11.99 -2.59 15.53
CA LYS A 83 -11.01 -3.55 15.03
C LYS A 83 -10.16 -2.91 13.94
N HIS A 84 -8.86 -3.02 14.11
CA HIS A 84 -7.89 -2.53 13.15
C HIS A 84 -6.64 -3.40 13.17
N LEU A 85 -6.00 -3.52 12.01
CA LEU A 85 -4.66 -4.08 11.90
C LEU A 85 -3.66 -2.94 11.84
N ARG A 86 -2.66 -3.00 12.72
CA ARG A 86 -1.55 -2.05 12.75
C ARG A 86 -0.28 -2.73 12.25
N MET A 87 0.33 -2.13 11.24
CA MET A 87 1.50 -2.65 10.54
C MET A 87 2.69 -1.72 10.74
N ASP A 88 3.79 -2.25 11.30
CA ASP A 88 5.01 -1.48 11.54
C ASP A 88 5.86 -1.25 10.27
N MET A 89 5.49 -1.87 9.14
CA MET A 89 6.15 -1.74 7.84
C MET A 89 7.63 -2.13 7.85
N GLY A 90 7.99 -3.18 8.59
CA GLY A 90 9.35 -3.74 8.62
C GLY A 90 10.26 -3.09 9.66
N LYS A 91 9.76 -2.12 10.44
CA LYS A 91 10.53 -1.47 11.51
C LYS A 91 10.90 -2.43 12.64
N LYS A 92 9.98 -3.32 13.07
CA LYS A 92 10.25 -4.27 14.18
C LYS A 92 11.28 -5.33 13.81
N ALA A 93 11.31 -5.73 12.55
CA ALA A 93 12.30 -6.66 12.01
C ALA A 93 13.62 -5.95 11.62
N CYS A 94 13.72 -4.64 11.84
CA CYS A 94 14.82 -3.78 11.39
C CYS A 94 15.06 -3.77 9.87
N THR A 95 14.13 -4.30 9.06
CA THR A 95 14.28 -4.45 7.61
C THR A 95 13.86 -3.23 6.80
N ALA A 96 13.11 -2.29 7.40
CA ALA A 96 12.55 -1.14 6.71
C ALA A 96 13.56 -0.33 5.88
N ALA A 97 14.83 -0.26 6.31
CA ALA A 97 15.87 0.51 5.65
C ALA A 97 16.46 -0.16 4.39
N TYR A 98 16.28 -1.47 4.21
CA TYR A 98 16.98 -2.24 3.18
C TYR A 98 16.13 -3.28 2.45
N SER A 99 14.93 -3.60 2.95
CA SER A 99 14.00 -4.51 2.28
C SER A 99 12.63 -3.87 2.16
N PRO A 100 11.94 -4.07 1.02
CA PRO A 100 10.58 -3.62 0.88
C PRO A 100 9.65 -4.42 1.79
N CYS A 101 8.52 -3.81 2.16
CA CYS A 101 7.46 -4.44 2.92
C CYS A 101 6.13 -4.03 2.31
N CYS A 102 5.12 -4.91 2.25
CA CYS A 102 3.82 -4.52 1.70
C CYS A 102 2.64 -4.82 2.63
N ALA A 103 1.56 -4.12 2.32
CA ALA A 103 0.23 -4.31 2.87
C ALA A 103 -0.76 -4.42 1.72
N VAL A 104 -1.70 -5.36 1.82
CA VAL A 104 -2.87 -5.43 0.93
C VAL A 104 -4.13 -5.30 1.77
N PHE A 105 -5.06 -4.47 1.31
CA PHE A 105 -6.38 -4.28 1.92
C PHE A 105 -7.43 -4.01 0.85
N VAL A 106 -8.68 -4.33 1.14
CA VAL A 106 -9.81 -4.14 0.20
C VAL A 106 -10.02 -2.66 -0.15
N ALA A 107 -10.53 -2.41 -1.34
CA ALA A 107 -10.57 -1.08 -1.95
C ALA A 107 -11.33 -0.03 -1.12
N ASP A 108 -12.35 -0.45 -0.39
CA ASP A 108 -13.21 0.42 0.40
C ASP A 108 -12.79 0.54 1.87
N ALA A 109 -11.73 -0.14 2.31
CA ALA A 109 -11.28 -0.08 3.68
C ALA A 109 -10.84 1.33 4.09
N GLU A 110 -11.23 1.74 5.30
CA GLU A 110 -10.64 2.91 5.94
C GLU A 110 -9.20 2.60 6.36
N HIS A 111 -8.30 3.55 6.11
CA HIS A 111 -6.90 3.43 6.50
C HIS A 111 -6.32 4.76 6.96
N ALA A 112 -5.29 4.67 7.78
CA ALA A 112 -4.52 5.79 8.31
C ALA A 112 -3.03 5.46 8.28
N VAL A 113 -2.21 6.50 8.34
CA VAL A 113 -0.77 6.39 8.56
C VAL A 113 -0.47 7.26 9.76
N GLU A 114 0.06 6.66 10.82
CA GLU A 114 0.50 7.40 11.99
C GLU A 114 1.64 8.36 11.65
N GLU A 115 1.91 9.30 12.55
CA GLU A 115 2.98 10.28 12.35
C GLU A 115 4.35 9.62 12.17
N VAL A 116 5.05 9.98 11.10
CA VAL A 116 6.47 9.70 10.93
C VAL A 116 7.24 10.61 11.88
N LYS A 117 8.02 10.03 12.80
CA LYS A 117 8.73 10.79 13.85
C LYS A 117 10.12 11.23 13.40
N SER A 118 10.77 10.45 12.54
CA SER A 118 12.09 10.78 11.99
C SER A 118 12.32 10.07 10.66
N GLY A 119 13.25 10.61 9.86
CA GLY A 119 13.59 10.08 8.55
C GLY A 119 12.51 10.33 7.49
N TYR A 120 12.56 9.55 6.41
CA TYR A 120 11.59 9.65 5.32
C TYR A 120 11.03 8.27 5.02
N ARG A 121 9.71 8.19 4.92
CA ARG A 121 9.02 6.95 4.55
C ARG A 121 8.54 7.09 3.11
N VAL A 122 9.04 6.22 2.21
CA VAL A 122 8.67 6.23 0.79
C VAL A 122 7.78 5.04 0.48
N VAL A 123 6.61 5.29 -0.11
CA VAL A 123 5.65 4.24 -0.46
C VAL A 123 5.13 4.38 -1.89
N LEU A 124 4.88 3.24 -2.51
CA LEU A 124 4.07 3.11 -3.72
C LEU A 124 2.69 2.61 -3.35
N VAL A 125 1.66 3.15 -3.98
CA VAL A 125 0.26 2.71 -3.81
C VAL A 125 -0.25 2.26 -5.17
N TYR A 126 -0.63 0.99 -5.25
CA TYR A 126 -1.20 0.35 -6.41
C TYR A 126 -2.70 0.09 -6.21
N SER A 127 -3.47 0.34 -7.26
CA SER A 127 -4.84 -0.17 -7.45
C SER A 127 -4.76 -1.60 -7.95
N LEU A 128 -5.44 -2.54 -7.29
CA LEU A 128 -5.55 -3.92 -7.73
C LEU A 128 -6.94 -4.15 -8.32
N ARG A 129 -7.00 -4.63 -9.55
CA ARG A 129 -8.24 -4.84 -10.29
C ARG A 129 -8.39 -6.28 -10.72
N LEU A 130 -9.65 -6.71 -10.86
CA LEU A 130 -9.95 -7.91 -11.61
C LEU A 130 -9.75 -7.63 -13.12
N PRO A 131 -9.19 -8.59 -13.87
CA PRO A 131 -9.10 -8.46 -15.32
C PRO A 131 -10.51 -8.34 -15.92
N GLU A 132 -10.66 -7.48 -16.92
CA GLU A 132 -11.92 -7.30 -17.64
C GLU A 132 -12.15 -8.46 -18.63
N ASP A 133 -12.54 -9.63 -18.14
CA ASP A 133 -12.99 -10.75 -19.00
C ASP A 133 -14.49 -11.05 -18.81
N GLU A 134 -15.22 -11.02 -19.93
CA GLU A 134 -16.69 -11.14 -20.10
C GLU A 134 -17.34 -12.43 -19.51
N ASP A 135 -16.54 -13.36 -18.96
CA ASP A 135 -16.98 -14.69 -18.53
C ASP A 135 -16.52 -15.09 -17.11
N SER A 136 -16.12 -14.14 -16.25
CA SER A 136 -15.70 -14.45 -14.87
C SER A 136 -16.88 -14.83 -13.97
N PRO A 137 -17.08 -16.12 -13.61
CA PRO A 137 -18.21 -16.54 -12.79
C PRO A 137 -17.88 -16.29 -11.33
N GLY A 138 -18.44 -15.23 -10.74
CA GLY A 138 -18.49 -15.11 -9.28
C GLY A 138 -18.18 -13.74 -8.68
N VAL A 139 -18.76 -12.66 -9.21
CA VAL A 139 -18.81 -11.38 -8.50
C VAL A 139 -19.79 -11.46 -7.33
N ARG A 140 -19.54 -12.32 -6.33
CA ARG A 140 -20.20 -12.31 -5.01
C ARG A 140 -19.35 -12.99 -3.93
N ARG A 141 -18.48 -12.21 -3.28
CA ARG A 141 -18.41 -12.00 -1.81
C ARG A 141 -17.06 -11.37 -1.45
N ALA A 142 -16.98 -10.05 -1.47
CA ALA A 142 -16.02 -9.33 -0.61
C ALA A 142 -16.84 -8.66 0.50
N GLY A 143 -17.39 -9.50 1.38
CA GLY A 143 -17.98 -9.04 2.65
C GLY A 143 -17.03 -9.29 3.82
N GLN A 144 -15.77 -9.67 3.56
CA GLN A 144 -14.79 -9.94 4.59
C GLN A 144 -13.52 -9.17 4.26
N LEU A 145 -13.19 -8.24 5.14
CA LEU A 145 -11.95 -7.47 5.10
C LEU A 145 -10.77 -8.43 5.30
N VAL A 146 -10.18 -8.88 4.20
CA VAL A 146 -8.91 -9.62 4.22
C VAL A 146 -7.79 -8.57 4.17
N VAL A 147 -7.15 -8.33 5.31
CA VAL A 147 -5.92 -7.51 5.36
C VAL A 147 -4.74 -8.46 5.44
N ASN A 148 -3.90 -8.43 4.41
CA ASN A 148 -2.75 -9.32 4.33
C ASN A 148 -1.44 -8.55 4.41
N VAL A 149 -0.51 -9.13 5.16
CA VAL A 149 0.86 -8.64 5.29
C VAL A 149 1.78 -9.65 4.63
N MET A 150 2.20 -9.36 3.40
CA MET A 150 3.00 -10.31 2.61
C MET A 150 4.49 -9.97 2.70
N ARG A 151 5.03 -9.99 3.92
CA ARG A 151 6.42 -9.61 4.18
C ARG A 151 7.40 -10.51 3.45
N ASP A 152 7.22 -11.82 3.51
CA ASP A 152 8.20 -12.78 3.01
C ASP A 152 8.24 -12.81 1.48
N ALA A 153 7.07 -12.73 0.84
CA ALA A 153 6.96 -12.59 -0.61
C ALA A 153 7.67 -11.32 -1.11
N MET A 154 7.52 -10.20 -0.39
CA MET A 154 8.24 -8.96 -0.72
C MET A 154 9.72 -8.97 -0.33
N ALA A 155 10.10 -9.69 0.72
CA ALA A 155 11.51 -9.84 1.08
C ALA A 155 12.28 -10.55 -0.03
N ALA A 156 11.68 -11.59 -0.63
CA ALA A 156 12.21 -12.26 -1.82
C ALA A 156 12.39 -11.30 -3.00
N PHE A 157 11.51 -10.28 -3.13
CA PHE A 157 11.60 -9.21 -4.12
C PHE A 157 12.89 -8.37 -3.99
N GLY A 158 13.37 -8.15 -2.76
CA GLY A 158 14.47 -7.23 -2.45
C GLY A 158 15.87 -7.86 -2.41
N GLU A 159 16.00 -9.18 -2.56
CA GLU A 159 17.27 -9.86 -2.22
C GLU A 159 18.46 -9.58 -3.15
N LYS A 160 18.28 -9.11 -4.42
CA LYS A 160 19.42 -8.90 -5.33
C LYS A 160 19.31 -7.79 -6.38
N ASP A 161 18.18 -7.08 -6.49
CA ASP A 161 17.95 -6.19 -7.63
C ASP A 161 17.96 -4.71 -7.20
N THR A 162 18.95 -3.95 -7.69
CA THR A 162 18.92 -2.49 -7.62
C THR A 162 18.02 -1.99 -8.74
N PHE A 163 16.95 -1.26 -8.43
CA PHE A 163 16.03 -0.76 -9.43
C PHE A 163 15.86 0.76 -9.35
N ALA A 164 15.68 1.37 -10.51
CA ALA A 164 15.21 2.74 -10.66
C ALA A 164 13.75 2.70 -11.13
N LEU A 165 12.86 3.42 -10.43
CA LEU A 165 11.49 3.64 -10.88
C LEU A 165 11.43 4.98 -11.59
N LEU A 166 11.24 4.97 -12.91
CA LEU A 166 10.91 6.19 -13.64
C LEU A 166 9.43 6.48 -13.41
N LEU A 167 9.14 7.51 -12.62
CA LEU A 167 7.79 7.96 -12.34
C LEU A 167 7.44 9.08 -13.33
N SER A 168 6.54 8.79 -14.26
CA SER A 168 5.97 9.78 -15.16
C SER A 168 4.68 10.32 -14.55
N SER A 169 4.73 11.30 -13.64
CA SER A 169 3.51 11.95 -13.14
C SER A 169 3.71 13.36 -12.59
N ASN A 170 2.63 14.15 -12.61
CA ASN A 170 2.52 15.49 -12.02
C ASN A 170 2.48 15.37 -10.48
N TYR A 171 3.50 15.89 -9.82
CA TYR A 171 3.57 15.94 -8.35
C TYR A 171 2.58 16.98 -7.80
N GLY A 172 1.70 16.57 -6.90
CA GLY A 172 0.81 17.46 -6.14
C GLY A 172 1.11 17.38 -4.65
N TYR A 173 1.27 18.54 -4.00
CA TYR A 173 1.34 18.63 -2.54
C TYR A 173 -0.08 18.53 -1.97
N ALA A 174 -0.48 17.34 -1.51
CA ALA A 174 -1.74 17.15 -0.80
C ALA A 174 -1.46 17.00 0.71
N GLY A 175 -1.82 18.02 1.49
CA GLY A 175 -2.06 17.89 2.93
C GLY A 175 -0.87 18.13 3.85
N LEU A 176 -0.43 19.38 3.98
CA LEU A 176 0.22 19.86 5.19
C LEU A 176 -0.70 20.90 5.84
N GLY A 177 -1.37 20.50 6.91
CA GLY A 177 -2.07 21.45 7.77
C GLY A 177 -1.06 22.45 8.33
N ARG A 178 -1.29 23.74 8.08
CA ARG A 178 -0.50 24.85 8.64
C ARG A 178 -0.39 24.68 10.16
N VAL A 179 0.81 24.43 10.66
CA VAL A 179 1.13 24.64 12.08
C VAL A 179 0.98 26.14 12.34
N ALA A 180 0.06 26.51 13.23
CA ALA A 180 -0.09 27.88 13.67
C ALA A 180 1.19 28.30 14.41
N GLU A 181 1.90 29.28 13.85
CA GLU A 181 3.00 29.98 14.49
C GLU A 181 2.52 30.56 15.82
N GLY A 182 3.06 30.02 16.92
CA GLY A 182 2.86 30.57 18.25
C GLY A 182 3.51 31.95 18.33
N ARG A 183 2.69 33.00 18.48
CA ARG A 183 3.18 34.29 18.97
C ARG A 183 3.51 34.17 20.46
N ARG A 184 4.77 34.46 20.79
CA ARG A 184 5.17 35.18 22.02
C ARG A 184 6.02 36.37 21.54
N PRO A 185 6.07 37.51 22.26
CA PRO A 185 6.27 37.62 23.71
C PRO A 185 4.99 37.70 24.52
#